data_AF-A0A953QV39-F1
#
_entry.id   AF-A0A953QV39-F1
#
_cell.length_a   1.000
_cell.length_b   1.000
_cell.length_c   1.000
_cell.angle_alpha   90.00
_cell.angle_beta   90.00
_cell.angle_gamma   90.00
#
_symmetry.space_group_name_H-M   'P 1'
#
loop_
_entity.id
_entity.type
_entity.pdbx_description
1 polymer ?
#
loop_
_entity_poly.entity_id
_entity_poly.type
_entity_poly.pdbx_seq_one_letter_code
_entity_poly.pdbx_strand_id
1 'polypeptide(L)'
;MTARRRMNTRRRRGQAMIETALVLAAFMGVLLGMIGVGQMIFTRQTLAERAHDAARWGAMHPYDAGAVRNLVLYGTTAPATDARPLLGLASDAVEVGDPGCPGPDCRVSVAIPGQGVRSVEPVE
;
A
#
# COMPACT_ATOMS: atom_id res chain seq x y z
N MET A 1 -39.82 53.84 15.55
CA MET A 1 -39.63 52.71 14.62
C MET A 1 -38.15 52.26 14.58
N THR A 2 -37.67 51.37 15.46
CA THR A 2 -36.25 50.92 15.42
C THR A 2 -36.02 49.43 15.80
N ALA A 3 -37.07 48.62 15.96
CA ALA A 3 -36.91 47.21 16.36
C ALA A 3 -36.56 46.24 15.20
N ARG A 4 -36.75 46.64 13.93
CA ARG A 4 -36.65 45.72 12.78
C ARG A 4 -35.23 45.32 12.36
N ARG A 5 -34.19 46.03 12.85
CA ARG A 5 -32.79 45.84 12.43
C ARG A 5 -32.05 44.72 13.19
N ARG A 6 -32.49 44.37 14.42
CA ARG A 6 -31.82 43.35 15.27
C ARG A 6 -32.17 41.90 14.90
N MET A 7 -33.33 41.64 14.30
CA MET A 7 -33.71 40.28 13.88
C MET A 7 -32.88 39.79 12.68
N ASN A 8 -32.46 40.69 11.79
CA ASN A 8 -31.74 40.35 10.57
C ASN A 8 -30.28 39.93 10.83
N THR A 9 -29.65 40.48 11.88
CA THR A 9 -28.27 40.15 12.24
C THR A 9 -28.14 38.79 12.94
N ARG A 10 -29.12 38.39 13.77
CA ARG A 10 -29.16 37.03 14.36
C ARG A 10 -29.38 35.94 13.30
N ARG A 11 -30.28 36.17 12.34
CA ARG A 11 -30.49 35.24 11.20
C ARG A 11 -29.24 35.07 10.35
N ARG A 12 -28.54 36.17 10.03
CA ARG A 12 -27.27 36.13 9.29
C ARG A 12 -26.16 35.35 10.01
N ARG A 13 -26.05 35.48 11.34
CA ARG A 13 -25.07 34.73 12.14
C ARG A 13 -25.36 33.23 12.18
N GLY A 14 -26.63 32.83 12.31
CA GLY A 14 -27.02 31.41 12.25
C GLY A 14 -26.79 30.79 10.88
N GLN A 15 -27.07 31.53 9.81
CA GLN A 15 -26.80 31.09 8.44
C GLN A 15 -25.31 30.90 8.18
N ALA A 16 -24.46 31.85 8.59
CA ALA A 16 -23.01 31.74 8.43
C ALA A 16 -22.41 30.55 9.20
N MET A 17 -22.94 30.23 10.38
CA MET A 17 -22.53 29.05 11.15
C MET A 17 -22.82 27.75 10.38
N ILE A 18 -24.02 27.64 9.79
CA ILE A 18 -24.42 26.44 9.04
C ILE A 18 -23.60 26.32 7.75
N GLU A 19 -23.41 27.41 7.02
CA GLU A 19 -22.61 27.44 5.79
C GLU A 19 -21.17 27.01 6.06
N THR A 20 -20.55 27.55 7.11
CA THR A 20 -19.19 27.16 7.50
C THR A 20 -19.12 25.71 7.97
N ALA A 21 -20.13 25.23 8.72
CA ALA A 21 -20.18 23.84 9.15
C ALA A 21 -20.29 22.86 7.98
N LEU A 22 -21.08 23.20 6.95
CA LEU A 22 -21.21 22.39 5.73
C LEU A 22 -19.91 22.38 4.91
N VAL A 23 -19.25 23.54 4.76
CA VAL A 23 -17.95 23.63 4.09
C VAL A 23 -16.90 22.82 4.85
N LEU A 24 -16.87 22.93 6.19
CA LEU A 24 -15.94 22.17 7.02
C LEU A 24 -16.20 20.68 6.94
N ALA A 25 -17.47 20.25 6.94
CA ALA A 25 -17.82 18.84 6.81
C ALA A 25 -17.41 18.28 5.44
N ALA A 26 -17.64 19.01 4.36
CA ALA A 26 -17.19 18.64 3.02
C ALA A 26 -15.66 18.57 2.95
N PHE A 27 -14.97 19.56 3.52
CA PHE A 27 -13.51 19.59 3.59
C PHE A 27 -12.93 18.41 4.38
N MET A 28 -13.51 18.08 5.53
CA MET A 28 -13.15 16.88 6.29
C MET A 28 -13.37 15.59 5.48
N GLY A 29 -14.46 15.51 4.72
CA GLY A 29 -14.71 14.39 3.82
C GLY A 29 -13.61 14.21 2.79
N VAL A 30 -13.13 15.30 2.19
CA VAL A 30 -12.02 15.26 1.23
C VAL A 30 -10.72 14.83 1.90
N LEU A 31 -10.40 15.34 3.08
CA LEU A 31 -9.18 14.96 3.82
C LEU A 31 -9.18 13.47 4.19
N LEU A 32 -10.30 12.95 4.68
CA LEU A 32 -10.43 11.52 4.97
C LEU A 32 -10.29 10.67 3.71
N GLY A 33 -10.85 11.13 2.58
CA GLY A 33 -10.68 10.50 1.27
C GLY A 33 -9.21 10.45 0.84
N MET A 34 -8.46 11.55 1.03
CA MET A 34 -7.03 11.60 0.73
C MET A 34 -6.21 10.60 1.55
N ILE A 35 -6.55 10.40 2.83
CA ILE A 35 -5.89 9.40 3.68
C ILE A 35 -6.09 8.00 3.09
N GLY A 36 -7.31 7.68 2.64
CA GLY A 36 -7.60 6.39 2.00
C GLY A 36 -6.77 6.13 0.74
N VAL A 37 -6.65 7.14 -0.13
CA VAL A 37 -5.81 7.05 -1.33
C VAL A 37 -4.33 6.93 -0.97
N GLY A 38 -3.86 7.68 0.02
CA GLY A 38 -2.48 7.62 0.49
C GLY A 38 -2.11 6.22 1.01
N GLN A 39 -2.99 5.59 1.80
CA GLN A 39 -2.79 4.21 2.25
C GLN A 39 -2.69 3.23 1.07
N MET A 40 -3.54 3.37 0.05
CA MET A 40 -3.51 2.50 -1.14
C MET A 40 -2.22 2.64 -1.96
N ILE A 41 -1.68 3.86 -2.09
CA ILE A 41 -0.40 4.08 -2.77
C ILE A 41 0.74 3.50 -1.93
N PHE A 42 0.72 3.73 -0.63
CA PHE A 42 1.74 3.24 0.29
C PHE A 42 1.85 1.70 0.28
N THR A 43 0.72 0.99 0.32
CA THR A 43 0.73 -0.49 0.29
C THR A 43 1.35 -1.03 -0.99
N ARG A 44 0.99 -0.46 -2.14
CA ARG A 44 1.55 -0.86 -3.44
C ARG A 44 3.05 -0.60 -3.54
N GLN A 45 3.51 0.59 -3.15
CA GLN A 45 4.93 0.94 -3.21
C GLN A 45 5.76 0.06 -2.27
N THR A 46 5.27 -0.18 -1.05
CA THR A 46 5.96 -1.02 -0.08
C THR A 46 6.10 -2.47 -0.59
N LEU A 47 5.05 -3.02 -1.20
CA LEU A 47 5.11 -4.38 -1.74
C LEU A 47 5.97 -4.48 -3.00
N ALA A 48 5.99 -3.44 -3.84
CA ALA A 48 6.86 -3.38 -5.00
C ALA A 48 8.34 -3.42 -4.62
N GLU A 49 8.74 -2.63 -3.62
CA GLU A 49 10.12 -2.62 -3.11
C GLU A 49 10.52 -4.01 -2.58
N ARG A 50 9.65 -4.63 -1.78
CA ARG A 50 9.92 -5.96 -1.22
C ARG A 50 10.00 -7.05 -2.28
N ALA A 51 9.16 -7.00 -3.31
CA ALA A 51 9.20 -7.93 -4.42
C ALA A 51 10.48 -7.77 -5.25
N HIS A 52 10.97 -6.54 -5.40
CA HIS A 52 12.24 -6.25 -6.04
C HIS A 52 13.42 -6.81 -5.23
N ASP A 53 13.52 -6.46 -3.95
CA ASP A 53 14.56 -6.99 -3.05
C ASP A 53 14.58 -8.53 -3.02
N ALA A 54 13.42 -9.17 -3.03
CA ALA A 54 13.30 -10.62 -3.06
C ALA A 54 13.73 -11.24 -4.40
N ALA A 55 13.38 -10.61 -5.52
CA ALA A 55 13.85 -11.04 -6.84
C ALA A 55 15.38 -10.92 -6.94
N ARG A 56 15.94 -9.81 -6.46
CA ARG A 56 17.38 -9.59 -6.40
C ARG A 56 18.11 -10.59 -5.53
N TRP A 57 17.58 -10.86 -4.34
CA TRP A 57 18.14 -11.86 -3.46
C TRP A 57 18.13 -13.24 -4.13
N GLY A 58 17.02 -13.60 -4.78
CA GLY A 58 16.87 -14.86 -5.51
C GLY A 58 17.78 -14.97 -6.74
N ALA A 59 18.17 -13.85 -7.35
CA ALA A 59 19.12 -13.83 -8.46
C ALA A 59 20.58 -14.07 -8.01
N MET A 60 20.95 -13.67 -6.78
CA MET A 60 22.31 -13.82 -6.26
C MET A 60 22.55 -15.11 -5.44
N HIS A 61 21.49 -15.84 -5.10
CA HIS A 61 21.56 -17.01 -4.22
C HIS A 61 21.01 -18.25 -4.92
N PRO A 62 21.34 -19.47 -4.44
CA PRO A 62 20.66 -20.67 -4.90
C PRO A 62 19.15 -20.51 -4.77
N TYR A 63 18.43 -20.88 -5.83
CA TYR A 63 16.99 -20.69 -5.86
C TYR A 63 16.30 -21.46 -4.72
N ASP A 64 15.63 -20.71 -3.85
CA ASP A 64 14.77 -21.22 -2.79
C ASP A 64 13.48 -20.40 -2.78
N ALA A 65 12.42 -20.99 -3.34
CA ALA A 65 11.10 -20.38 -3.40
C ALA A 65 10.53 -20.00 -2.03
N GLY A 66 10.88 -20.76 -0.98
CA GLY A 66 10.46 -20.51 0.39
C GLY A 66 11.18 -19.31 0.97
N ALA A 67 12.51 -19.24 0.82
CA ALA A 67 13.31 -18.12 1.28
C ALA A 67 12.94 -16.80 0.58
N VAL A 68 12.76 -16.82 -0.75
CA VAL A 68 12.32 -15.65 -1.54
C VAL A 68 10.95 -15.17 -1.08
N ARG A 69 10.01 -16.09 -0.88
CA ARG A 69 8.66 -15.77 -0.37
C ARG A 69 8.71 -15.19 1.04
N ASN A 70 9.52 -15.76 1.93
CA ASN A 70 9.71 -15.24 3.28
C ASN A 70 10.33 -13.83 3.26
N LEU A 71 11.21 -13.53 2.31
CA LEU A 71 11.76 -12.18 2.16
C LEU A 71 10.68 -11.14 1.81
N VAL A 72 9.71 -11.50 0.96
CA VAL A 72 8.56 -10.63 0.65
C VAL A 72 7.65 -10.47 1.87
N LEU A 73 7.34 -11.57 2.56
CA LEU A 73 6.38 -11.58 3.67
C LEU A 73 6.94 -10.98 4.96
N TYR A 74 8.20 -11.25 5.28
CA TYR A 74 8.79 -10.96 6.59
C TYR A 74 10.05 -10.08 6.50
N GLY A 75 10.61 -9.88 5.31
CA GLY A 75 11.87 -9.15 5.12
C GLY A 75 13.12 -9.94 5.51
N THR A 76 12.99 -11.24 5.75
CA THR A 76 14.07 -12.15 6.15
C THR A 76 13.77 -13.54 5.59
N THR A 77 14.81 -14.30 5.26
CA THR A 77 14.69 -15.68 4.76
C THR A 77 14.33 -16.69 5.84
N ALA A 78 14.65 -16.38 7.11
CA ALA A 78 14.43 -17.21 8.29
C ALA A 78 13.66 -16.42 9.36
N PRO A 79 12.33 -16.25 9.20
CA PRO A 79 11.50 -15.54 10.17
C PRO A 79 11.36 -16.33 11.49
N ALA A 80 11.11 -15.62 12.59
CA ALA A 80 10.71 -16.25 13.85
C ALA A 80 9.32 -16.92 13.72
N THR A 81 9.03 -17.93 14.56
CA THR A 81 7.79 -18.72 14.50
C THR A 81 6.51 -17.88 14.69
N ASP A 82 6.62 -16.73 15.34
CA ASP A 82 5.54 -15.79 15.63
C ASP A 82 5.59 -14.51 14.76
N ALA A 83 6.47 -14.48 13.75
CA ALA A 83 6.59 -13.34 12.85
C ALA A 83 5.27 -13.10 12.11
N ARG A 84 4.87 -11.83 12.02
CA ARG A 84 3.65 -11.41 11.32
C ARG A 84 4.01 -10.98 9.91
N PRO A 85 3.27 -11.44 8.88
CA PRO A 85 3.51 -11.03 7.52
C PRO A 85 3.20 -9.55 7.35
N LEU A 86 4.00 -8.89 6.51
CA LEU A 86 3.88 -7.50 6.14
C LEU A 86 2.48 -7.23 5.60
N LEU A 87 1.81 -6.20 6.13
CA LEU A 87 0.46 -5.79 5.75
C LEU A 87 -0.60 -6.92 5.87
N GLY A 88 -0.32 -7.96 6.66
CA GLY A 88 -1.22 -9.11 6.79
C GLY A 88 -1.34 -9.95 5.53
N LEU A 89 -0.35 -9.91 4.63
CA LEU A 89 -0.34 -10.72 3.42
C LEU A 89 -0.42 -12.22 3.76
N ALA A 90 -1.26 -12.94 3.03
CA ALA A 90 -1.28 -14.38 3.06
C ALA A 90 -0.10 -14.94 2.23
N SER A 91 0.44 -16.09 2.63
CA SER A 91 1.62 -16.67 1.98
C SER A 91 1.36 -17.22 0.58
N ASP A 92 0.11 -17.55 0.27
CA ASP A 92 -0.38 -17.96 -1.04
C ASP A 92 -0.55 -16.78 -2.01
N ALA A 93 -0.67 -15.55 -1.52
CA ALA A 93 -0.78 -14.36 -2.34
C ALA A 93 0.53 -13.97 -3.04
N VAL A 94 1.65 -14.58 -2.66
CA VAL A 94 2.98 -14.35 -3.26
C VAL A 94 3.32 -15.53 -4.17
N GLU A 95 3.41 -15.22 -5.46
CA GLU A 95 3.84 -16.16 -6.49
C GLU A 95 5.33 -15.93 -6.78
N VAL A 96 6.13 -16.98 -6.56
CA VAL A 96 7.55 -16.98 -6.89
C VAL A 96 7.74 -17.97 -8.03
N GLY A 97 8.21 -17.49 -9.17
CA GLY A 97 8.50 -18.31 -10.34
C GLY A 97 9.99 -18.32 -10.63
N ASP A 98 10.57 -19.52 -10.67
CA ASP A 98 11.84 -19.80 -11.33
C ASP A 98 11.56 -20.54 -12.64
N PRO A 99 12.06 -20.07 -13.79
CA PRO A 99 11.89 -20.79 -15.04
C PRO A 99 12.72 -22.09 -15.11
N GLY A 100 13.54 -22.41 -14.10
CA GLY A 100 14.25 -23.69 -13.99
C GLY A 100 15.25 -23.93 -15.12
N CYS A 101 15.69 -22.85 -15.77
CA CYS A 101 16.56 -22.92 -16.93
C CYS A 101 18.00 -22.49 -16.57
N PRO A 102 19.02 -23.28 -16.93
CA PRO A 102 20.41 -22.89 -16.77
C PRO A 102 20.80 -21.84 -17.82
N GLY A 103 21.49 -20.77 -17.41
CA GLY A 103 22.11 -19.79 -18.31
C GLY A 103 21.68 -18.33 -18.11
N PRO A 104 22.22 -17.40 -18.93
CA PRO A 104 22.07 -15.95 -18.77
C PRO A 104 20.65 -15.41 -19.03
N ASP A 105 19.74 -16.24 -19.54
CA ASP A 105 18.32 -15.93 -19.72
C ASP A 105 17.47 -16.31 -18.50
N CYS A 106 18.07 -16.88 -17.46
CA CYS A 106 17.36 -17.23 -16.23
C CYS A 106 16.90 -15.96 -15.53
N ARG A 107 15.62 -15.92 -15.14
CA ARG A 107 15.02 -14.76 -14.48
C ARG A 107 14.17 -15.19 -13.30
N VAL A 108 14.47 -14.69 -12.11
CA VAL A 108 13.62 -14.88 -10.93
C VAL A 108 12.47 -13.88 -11.02
N SER A 109 11.24 -14.39 -10.95
CA SER A 109 10.05 -13.56 -10.94
C SER A 109 9.32 -13.66 -9.61
N VAL A 110 8.92 -12.51 -9.08
CA VAL A 110 8.13 -12.38 -7.85
C VAL A 110 6.90 -11.55 -8.17
N ALA A 111 5.72 -12.12 -7.96
CA ALA A 111 4.45 -11.47 -8.26
C ALA A 111 3.50 -11.52 -7.06
N ILE A 112 2.71 -10.46 -6.93
CA ILE A 112 1.61 -10.35 -5.97
C ILE A 112 0.37 -9.92 -6.76
N PRO A 113 -0.36 -10.88 -7.36
CA PRO A 113 -1.41 -10.58 -8.35
C PRO A 113 -2.50 -9.68 -7.80
N GLY A 114 -2.92 -9.91 -6.54
CA GLY A 114 -3.95 -9.11 -5.87
C GLY A 114 -3.60 -7.63 -5.68
N GLN A 115 -2.31 -7.27 -5.80
CA GLN A 115 -1.82 -5.90 -5.66
C GLN A 115 -1.27 -5.33 -6.98
N GLY A 116 -1.29 -6.13 -8.06
CA GLY A 116 -0.77 -5.74 -9.37
C GLY A 116 0.76 -5.49 -9.38
N VAL A 117 1.49 -6.12 -8.47
CA VAL A 117 2.95 -5.97 -8.34
C VAL A 117 3.63 -7.17 -9.00
N ARG A 118 4.65 -6.91 -9.82
CA ARG A 118 5.51 -7.93 -10.42
C ARG A 118 6.93 -7.41 -10.58
N SER A 119 7.91 -8.11 -10.03
CA SER A 119 9.34 -7.89 -10.25
C SER A 119 9.94 -9.08 -10.98
N VAL A 120 10.86 -8.81 -11.90
CA VAL A 120 11.58 -9.85 -12.66
C VAL A 120 13.04 -9.41 -12.77
N GLU A 121 13.95 -10.24 -12.28
CA GLU A 121 15.39 -9.96 -12.30
C GLU A 121 16.18 -11.05 -13.03
N PRO A 122 17.20 -10.69 -13.83
CA PRO A 122 18.10 -11.66 -14.43
C PRO A 122 18.99 -12.31 -13.37
N VAL A 123 19.22 -13.61 -13.50
CA VAL A 123 20.16 -14.38 -12.70
C VAL A 123 21.53 -14.26 -13.38
N GLU A 124 22.51 -13.69 -12.68
CA GLU A 124 23.90 -13.56 -13.16
C GLU A 124 24.79 -14.69 -12.66
#